data_AF-A0A9E3TMY1-F1
#
_entry.id   AF-A0A9E3TMY1-F1
#
_cell.length_a   1.000
_cell.length_b   1.000
_cell.length_c   1.000
_cell.angle_alpha   90.00
_cell.angle_beta   90.00
_cell.angle_gamma   90.00
#
_symmetry.space_group_name_H-M   'P 1'
#
loop_
_entity.id
_entity.type
_entity.pdbx_description
1 polymer ?
#
loop_
_entity_poly.entity_id
_entity_poly.type
_entity_poly.pdbx_seq_one_letter_code
_entity_poly.pdbx_strand_id
1 'polypeptide(L)'
;MRDISNSNFGLLISYVVPGFTALWGISYFSPTLATWLNGTNGDGPTVGGFLYVTIASIAAGMTCSAIRFQTIDRIHAMTGIPCPTLDFATLANRTTAYDRLISNHYNYYKFHANELITLVIVYIARQVTVRDWAGGGEDFAFIVIGVLFFATSRDNLQKYHSRAAKLLGTREDIKQPKQHRRRSNRSPHSILKKVLNRIR
;
A
#
# COMPACT_ATOMS: atom_id res chain seq x y z
N MET A 1 -22.36 -9.55 16.24
CA MET A 1 -21.99 -8.60 15.17
C MET A 1 -20.67 -7.99 15.58
N ARG A 2 -19.61 -8.11 14.76
CA ARG A 2 -18.33 -7.43 15.04
C ARG A 2 -18.54 -5.95 14.78
N ASP A 3 -18.27 -5.10 15.77
CA ASP A 3 -18.30 -3.66 15.60
C ASP A 3 -17.50 -3.25 14.37
N ILE A 4 -18.00 -2.25 13.64
CA ILE A 4 -17.23 -1.55 12.63
C ILE A 4 -16.13 -0.78 13.38
N SER A 5 -15.06 -1.48 13.75
CA SER A 5 -13.89 -0.86 14.35
C SER A 5 -13.20 0.01 13.31
N ASN A 6 -12.45 1.03 13.75
CA ASN A 6 -11.63 1.89 12.89
C ASN A 6 -10.78 1.10 11.87
N SER A 7 -10.35 -0.12 12.21
CA SER A 7 -9.61 -1.02 11.31
C SER A 7 -10.44 -1.50 10.11
N ASN A 8 -11.73 -1.79 10.30
CA ASN A 8 -12.62 -2.22 9.22
C ASN A 8 -13.01 -1.05 8.31
N PHE A 9 -13.18 0.15 8.88
CA PHE A 9 -13.49 1.35 8.11
C PHE A 9 -12.33 1.73 7.18
N GLY A 10 -11.09 1.72 7.68
CA GLY A 10 -9.89 1.98 6.86
C GLY A 10 -9.74 1.01 5.68
N LEU A 11 -10.13 -0.26 5.88
CA LEU A 11 -10.16 -1.24 4.80
C LEU A 11 -11.26 -0.91 3.78
N LEU A 12 -12.46 -0.61 4.24
CA LEU A 12 -13.60 -0.30 3.38
C LEU A 12 -13.31 0.89 2.47
N ILE A 13 -12.83 2.01 3.04
CA ILE A 13 -12.52 3.21 2.26
C ILE A 13 -11.39 2.99 1.25
N SER A 14 -10.44 2.09 1.55
CA SER A 14 -9.34 1.75 0.63
C SER A 14 -9.78 1.04 -0.65
N TYR A 15 -11.03 0.59 -0.70
CA TYR A 15 -11.64 -0.02 -1.90
C TYR A 15 -12.84 0.77 -2.41
N VAL A 16 -13.73 1.23 -1.53
CA VAL A 16 -14.97 1.91 -1.96
C VAL A 16 -14.66 3.22 -2.68
N VAL A 17 -13.79 4.07 -2.13
CA VAL A 17 -13.51 5.38 -2.74
C VAL A 17 -12.79 5.22 -4.09
N PRO A 18 -11.70 4.43 -4.20
CA PRO A 18 -11.06 4.22 -5.50
C PRO A 18 -11.96 3.51 -6.51
N GLY A 19 -12.83 2.62 -6.05
CA GLY A 19 -13.77 1.93 -6.92
C GLY A 19 -14.88 2.84 -7.43
N PHE A 20 -15.42 3.72 -6.59
CA PHE A 20 -16.39 4.73 -7.00
C PHE A 20 -15.78 5.67 -8.04
N THR A 21 -14.57 6.17 -7.79
CA THR A 21 -13.85 7.04 -8.73
C THR A 21 -13.58 6.32 -10.06
N ALA A 22 -13.35 5.00 -10.06
CA ALA A 22 -13.17 4.22 -11.28
C ALA A 22 -14.47 4.06 -12.06
N LEU A 23 -15.59 3.80 -11.37
CA LEU A 23 -16.92 3.78 -11.99
C LEU A 23 -17.29 5.13 -12.58
N TRP A 24 -16.93 6.23 -11.91
CA TRP A 24 -17.10 7.57 -12.45
C TRP A 24 -16.32 7.76 -13.75
N GLY A 25 -15.06 7.32 -13.81
CA GLY A 25 -14.29 7.29 -15.07
C GLY A 25 -14.94 6.42 -16.16
N ILE A 26 -15.47 5.26 -15.82
CA ILE A 26 -16.13 4.36 -16.79
C ILE A 26 -17.48 4.92 -17.25
N SER A 27 -18.14 5.76 -16.45
CA SER A 27 -19.45 6.35 -16.79
C SER A 27 -19.41 7.19 -18.08
N TYR A 28 -18.23 7.69 -18.48
CA TYR A 28 -18.00 8.32 -19.77
C TYR A 28 -18.31 7.40 -20.97
N PHE A 29 -18.23 6.08 -20.79
CA PHE A 29 -18.50 5.08 -21.82
C PHE A 29 -19.81 4.32 -21.62
N SER A 30 -20.44 4.43 -20.45
CA SER A 30 -21.61 3.65 -20.07
C SER A 30 -22.74 4.56 -19.59
N PRO A 31 -23.75 4.80 -20.43
CA PRO A 31 -24.95 5.54 -20.04
C PRO A 31 -25.64 4.92 -18.82
N THR A 32 -25.61 3.60 -18.68
CA THR A 32 -26.17 2.90 -17.52
C THR A 32 -25.49 3.32 -16.22
N LEU A 33 -24.15 3.36 -16.19
CA LEU A 33 -23.41 3.83 -15.01
C LEU A 33 -23.63 5.32 -14.77
N ALA A 34 -23.69 6.14 -15.82
CA ALA A 34 -24.01 7.56 -15.68
C ALA A 34 -25.39 7.78 -15.02
N THR A 35 -26.40 7.00 -15.42
CA THR A 35 -27.73 7.05 -14.80
C THR A 35 -27.71 6.57 -13.33
N TRP A 36 -26.92 5.56 -12.99
CA TRP A 36 -26.80 5.13 -11.59
C TRP A 36 -26.13 6.19 -10.71
N LEU A 37 -25.19 6.95 -11.26
CA LEU A 37 -24.45 7.99 -10.54
C LEU A 37 -25.22 9.32 -10.45
N ASN A 38 -25.89 9.74 -11.53
CA ASN A 38 -26.52 11.06 -11.63
C ASN A 38 -28.06 11.03 -11.53
N GLY A 39 -28.68 9.84 -11.56
CA GLY A 39 -30.14 9.69 -11.69
C GLY A 39 -30.63 9.84 -13.14
N THR A 40 -31.93 9.64 -13.34
CA THR A 40 -32.63 9.95 -14.60
C THR A 40 -33.20 11.36 -14.52
N ASN A 41 -32.99 12.18 -15.57
CA ASN A 41 -33.46 13.57 -15.71
C ASN A 41 -34.76 13.89 -14.93
N GLY A 42 -34.63 14.44 -13.71
CA GLY A 42 -35.75 14.91 -12.89
C GLY A 42 -36.10 14.04 -11.67
N ASP A 43 -35.73 12.76 -11.66
CA ASP A 43 -35.87 11.88 -10.49
C ASP A 43 -34.53 11.80 -9.76
N GLY A 44 -34.54 12.09 -8.46
CA GLY A 44 -33.35 12.02 -7.60
C GLY A 44 -32.73 10.62 -7.54
N PRO A 45 -31.58 10.46 -6.86
CA PRO A 45 -30.91 9.17 -6.74
C PRO A 45 -31.85 8.12 -6.13
N THR A 46 -31.99 6.97 -6.79
CA THR A 46 -32.82 5.87 -6.27
C THR A 46 -32.05 5.06 -5.22
N VAL A 47 -32.78 4.49 -4.25
CA VAL A 47 -32.18 3.56 -3.27
C VAL A 47 -31.50 2.37 -3.97
N GLY A 48 -32.09 1.89 -5.07
CA GLY A 48 -31.50 0.84 -5.90
C GLY A 48 -30.19 1.28 -6.57
N GLY A 49 -30.16 2.50 -7.13
CA GLY A 49 -28.95 3.08 -7.72
C GLY A 49 -27.81 3.18 -6.70
N PHE A 50 -28.10 3.68 -5.49
CA PHE A 50 -27.12 3.73 -4.40
C PHE A 50 -26.57 2.34 -4.04
N LEU A 51 -27.44 1.33 -3.91
CA LEU A 51 -27.02 -0.03 -3.57
C LEU A 51 -26.12 -0.63 -4.67
N TYR A 52 -26.51 -0.48 -5.94
CA TYR A 52 -25.72 -0.96 -7.07
C TYR A 52 -24.37 -0.25 -7.18
N VAL A 53 -24.35 1.08 -7.06
CA VAL A 53 -23.10 1.85 -7.07
C VAL A 53 -22.18 1.43 -5.93
N THR A 54 -22.73 1.19 -4.73
CA THR A 54 -21.92 0.76 -3.58
C THR A 54 -21.28 -0.61 -3.82
N ILE A 55 -22.06 -1.60 -4.25
CA ILE A 55 -21.55 -2.96 -4.53
C ILE A 55 -20.55 -2.92 -5.69
N ALA A 56 -20.88 -2.21 -6.76
CA ALA A 56 -20.01 -2.04 -7.91
C ALA A 56 -18.72 -1.31 -7.54
N SER A 57 -18.77 -0.33 -6.64
CA SER A 57 -17.58 0.39 -6.17
C SER A 57 -16.66 -0.54 -5.38
N ILE A 58 -17.20 -1.40 -4.52
CA ILE A 58 -16.38 -2.41 -3.82
C ILE A 58 -15.72 -3.34 -4.85
N ALA A 59 -16.48 -3.85 -5.82
CA ALA A 59 -15.96 -4.72 -6.86
C ALA A 59 -14.86 -4.04 -7.70
N ALA A 60 -15.14 -2.83 -8.22
CA ALA A 60 -14.19 -2.05 -9.00
C ALA A 60 -12.93 -1.70 -8.19
N GLY A 61 -13.07 -1.36 -6.91
CA GLY A 61 -11.94 -1.09 -6.02
C GLY A 61 -11.06 -2.31 -5.78
N MET A 62 -11.66 -3.49 -5.62
CA MET A 62 -10.91 -4.75 -5.56
C MET A 62 -10.17 -5.05 -6.87
N THR A 63 -10.80 -4.81 -8.02
CA THR A 63 -10.16 -4.93 -9.34
C THR A 63 -8.99 -3.96 -9.49
N CYS A 64 -9.17 -2.69 -9.10
CA CYS A 64 -8.10 -1.69 -9.10
C CYS A 64 -6.93 -2.15 -8.20
N SER A 65 -7.23 -2.77 -7.06
CA SER A 65 -6.20 -3.35 -6.20
C SER A 65 -5.43 -4.50 -6.86
N ALA A 66 -6.06 -5.29 -7.72
CA ALA A 66 -5.36 -6.33 -8.48
C ALA A 66 -4.43 -5.72 -9.55
N ILE A 67 -4.90 -4.69 -10.26
CA ILE A 67 -4.09 -3.94 -11.23
C ILE A 67 -2.89 -3.28 -10.52
N ARG A 68 -3.15 -2.62 -9.38
CA ARG A 68 -2.15 -1.98 -8.52
C ARG A 68 -1.05 -2.97 -8.11
N PHE A 69 -1.44 -4.18 -7.71
CA PHE A 69 -0.49 -5.25 -7.37
C PHE A 69 0.40 -5.65 -8.56
N GLN A 70 -0.15 -5.70 -9.78
CA GLN A 70 0.63 -6.04 -10.97
C GLN A 70 1.51 -4.89 -11.48
N THR A 71 1.24 -3.65 -11.08
CA THR A 71 1.87 -2.44 -11.63
C THR A 71 2.66 -1.68 -10.57
N ILE A 72 1.98 -0.99 -9.65
CA ILE A 72 2.57 -0.12 -8.63
C ILE A 72 3.48 -0.91 -7.69
N ASP A 73 3.06 -2.07 -7.19
CA ASP A 73 3.90 -2.88 -6.29
C ASP A 73 5.19 -3.32 -7.01
N ARG A 74 5.13 -3.64 -8.31
CA ARG A 74 6.33 -3.94 -9.12
C ARG A 74 7.22 -2.72 -9.29
N ILE A 75 6.65 -1.55 -9.60
CA ILE A 75 7.39 -0.29 -9.73
C ILE A 75 8.09 0.03 -8.40
N HIS A 76 7.39 -0.07 -7.28
CA HIS A 76 7.96 0.18 -5.95
C HIS A 76 9.09 -0.79 -5.59
N ALA A 77 8.94 -2.08 -5.93
CA ALA A 77 9.99 -3.08 -5.76
C ALA A 77 11.21 -2.77 -6.62
N MET A 78 11.00 -2.46 -7.91
CA MET A 78 12.08 -2.13 -8.85
C MET A 78 12.83 -0.85 -8.46
N THR A 79 12.12 0.14 -7.93
CA THR A 79 12.69 1.43 -7.51
C THR A 79 13.27 1.38 -6.10
N GLY A 80 13.44 0.20 -5.50
CA GLY A 80 14.27 0.01 -4.31
C GLY A 80 13.55 0.00 -2.96
N ILE A 81 12.25 -0.33 -2.92
CA ILE A 81 11.60 -0.72 -1.67
C ILE A 81 11.77 -2.25 -1.51
N PRO A 82 12.75 -2.75 -0.72
CA PRO A 82 12.90 -4.17 -0.51
C PRO A 82 11.70 -4.72 0.27
N CYS A 83 11.20 -5.87 -0.16
CA CYS A 83 10.19 -6.62 0.59
C CYS A 83 10.89 -7.41 1.70
N PRO A 84 10.65 -7.12 2.99
CA PRO A 84 11.33 -7.81 4.07
C PRO A 84 10.79 -9.25 4.22
N THR A 85 11.69 -10.21 4.46
CA THR A 85 11.29 -11.57 4.87
C THR A 85 10.96 -11.57 6.37
N LEU A 86 9.68 -11.41 6.71
CA LEU A 86 9.19 -11.31 8.09
C LEU A 86 9.14 -12.69 8.78
N ASP A 87 9.44 -12.73 10.08
CA ASP A 87 9.23 -13.93 10.90
C ASP A 87 7.83 -13.95 11.55
N PHE A 88 6.93 -14.69 10.92
CA PHE A 88 5.55 -14.86 11.40
C PHE A 88 5.43 -15.74 12.65
N ALA A 89 6.49 -16.45 13.07
CA ALA A 89 6.46 -17.21 14.33
C ALA A 89 6.27 -16.29 15.55
N THR A 90 6.72 -15.03 15.46
CA THR A 90 6.56 -14.04 16.53
C THR A 90 5.21 -13.30 16.50
N LEU A 91 4.40 -13.50 15.45
CA LEU A 91 3.18 -12.73 15.21
C LEU A 91 2.15 -12.92 16.34
N ALA A 92 1.98 -14.15 16.85
CA ALA A 92 1.01 -14.45 17.90
C ALA A 92 1.17 -13.56 19.16
N ASN A 93 2.42 -13.20 19.49
CA ASN A 93 2.73 -12.37 20.65
C ASN A 93 2.66 -10.85 20.34
N ARG A 94 2.47 -10.45 19.08
CA ARG A 94 2.55 -9.07 18.60
C ARG A 94 1.38 -8.65 17.70
N THR A 95 0.28 -9.40 17.71
CA THR A 95 -0.90 -9.19 16.85
C THR A 95 -1.46 -7.77 16.95
N THR A 96 -1.71 -7.26 18.16
CA THR A 96 -2.25 -5.90 18.37
C THR A 96 -1.35 -4.80 17.77
N ALA A 97 -0.04 -4.95 17.89
CA ALA A 97 0.91 -3.99 17.32
C ALA A 97 0.96 -4.11 15.78
N TYR A 98 0.82 -5.33 15.26
CA TYR A 98 0.79 -5.59 13.82
C TYR A 98 -0.49 -5.07 13.18
N ASP A 99 -1.65 -5.23 13.81
CA ASP A 99 -2.93 -4.69 13.34
C ASP A 99 -2.91 -3.15 13.27
N ARG A 100 -2.33 -2.50 14.29
CA ARG A 100 -2.11 -1.04 14.26
C ARG A 100 -1.19 -0.63 13.11
N LEU A 101 -0.18 -1.43 12.80
CA LEU A 101 0.73 -1.15 11.70
C LEU A 101 0.01 -1.26 10.33
N ILE A 102 -0.83 -2.27 10.17
CA ILE A 102 -1.68 -2.42 8.98
C ILE A 102 -2.61 -1.21 8.84
N SER A 103 -3.34 -0.86 9.89
CA SER A 103 -4.32 0.23 9.85
C SER A 103 -3.67 1.60 9.60
N ASN A 104 -2.49 1.86 10.18
CA ASN A 104 -1.84 3.17 10.09
C ASN A 104 -0.96 3.38 8.85
N HIS A 105 -0.47 2.31 8.20
CA HIS A 105 0.44 2.44 7.06
C HIS A 105 -0.06 1.67 5.84
N TYR A 106 -0.40 0.39 6.02
CA TYR A 106 -0.76 -0.46 4.88
C TYR A 106 -2.11 -0.08 4.27
N ASN A 107 -3.12 0.25 5.08
CA ASN A 107 -4.42 0.68 4.56
C ASN A 107 -4.32 2.01 3.79
N TYR A 108 -3.53 2.96 4.29
CA TYR A 108 -3.25 4.20 3.57
C TYR A 108 -2.44 3.96 2.29
N TYR A 109 -1.43 3.07 2.32
CA TYR A 109 -0.74 2.66 1.09
C TYR A 109 -1.74 2.14 0.05
N LYS A 110 -2.61 1.19 0.42
CA LYS A 110 -3.62 0.63 -0.48
C LYS A 110 -4.53 1.71 -1.05
N PHE A 111 -5.02 2.62 -0.22
CA PHE A 111 -5.86 3.73 -0.66
C PHE A 111 -5.16 4.58 -1.72
N HIS A 112 -3.98 5.14 -1.41
CA HIS A 112 -3.27 6.03 -2.35
C HIS A 112 -2.83 5.31 -3.63
N ALA A 113 -2.40 4.05 -3.52
CA ALA A 113 -1.97 3.28 -4.70
C ALA A 113 -3.16 2.89 -5.59
N ASN A 114 -4.31 2.55 -5.00
CA ASN A 114 -5.53 2.27 -5.75
C ASN A 114 -6.09 3.55 -6.40
N GLU A 115 -6.11 4.67 -5.67
CA GLU A 115 -6.49 5.98 -6.23
C GLU A 115 -5.60 6.37 -7.41
N LEU A 116 -4.30 6.11 -7.36
CA LEU A 116 -3.41 6.37 -8.50
C LEU A 116 -3.83 5.59 -9.76
N ILE A 117 -4.15 4.30 -9.62
CA ILE A 117 -4.65 3.48 -10.74
C ILE A 117 -5.96 4.04 -11.27
N THR A 118 -6.88 4.36 -10.37
CA THR A 118 -8.17 4.91 -10.76
C THR A 118 -8.03 6.26 -11.45
N LEU A 119 -7.15 7.13 -10.97
CA LEU A 119 -6.87 8.43 -11.56
C LEU A 119 -6.40 8.29 -13.02
N VAL A 120 -5.57 7.28 -13.31
CA VAL A 120 -5.15 6.94 -14.69
C VAL A 120 -6.34 6.46 -15.53
N ILE A 121 -7.22 5.61 -14.99
CA ILE A 121 -8.44 5.14 -15.68
C ILE A 121 -9.32 6.32 -16.07
N VAL A 122 -9.60 7.21 -15.11
CA VAL A 122 -10.40 8.42 -15.30
C VAL A 122 -9.76 9.33 -16.36
N TYR A 123 -8.45 9.54 -16.26
CA TYR A 123 -7.72 10.38 -17.20
C TYR A 123 -7.83 9.85 -18.64
N ILE A 124 -7.60 8.55 -18.84
CA ILE A 124 -7.75 7.90 -20.14
C ILE A 124 -9.20 8.00 -20.63
N ALA A 125 -10.18 7.76 -19.76
CA ALA A 125 -11.58 7.82 -20.12
C ALA A 125 -12.01 9.21 -20.61
N ARG A 126 -11.58 10.26 -19.89
CA ARG A 126 -11.79 11.66 -20.28
C ARG A 126 -11.12 11.96 -21.62
N GLN A 127 -9.86 11.57 -21.81
CA GLN A 127 -9.11 11.89 -23.01
C GLN A 127 -9.69 11.24 -24.29
N VAL A 128 -10.24 10.03 -24.16
CA VAL A 128 -10.89 9.34 -25.29
C VAL A 128 -12.23 9.97 -25.65
N THR A 129 -12.98 10.46 -24.66
CA THR A 129 -14.36 10.96 -24.87
C THR A 129 -14.43 12.44 -25.20
N VAL A 130 -13.72 13.29 -24.46
CA VAL A 130 -13.75 14.75 -24.63
C VAL A 130 -12.78 15.20 -25.73
N ARG A 131 -11.76 14.38 -26.05
CA ARG A 131 -10.72 14.65 -27.07
C ARG A 131 -10.06 16.03 -26.95
N ASP A 132 -9.97 16.56 -25.74
CA ASP A 132 -9.33 17.83 -25.46
C ASP A 132 -7.89 17.60 -24.95
N TRP A 133 -6.97 17.46 -25.91
CA TRP A 133 -5.56 17.16 -25.68
C TRP A 133 -4.73 18.44 -25.42
N ALA A 134 -5.38 19.56 -25.09
CA ALA A 134 -4.75 20.88 -25.10
C ALA A 134 -3.84 21.20 -23.90
N GLY A 135 -3.48 20.23 -23.05
CA GLY A 135 -2.52 20.44 -21.95
C GLY A 135 -2.99 21.52 -20.97
N GLY A 136 -4.30 21.53 -20.68
CA GLY A 136 -4.94 22.56 -19.87
C GLY A 136 -4.60 22.43 -18.37
N GLY A 137 -5.12 23.36 -17.58
CA GLY A 137 -4.97 23.33 -16.11
C GLY A 137 -5.47 22.04 -15.46
N GLU A 138 -6.44 21.37 -16.08
CA GLU A 138 -6.94 20.05 -15.64
C GLU A 138 -5.88 18.95 -15.80
N ASP A 139 -5.18 18.87 -16.94
CA ASP A 139 -4.11 17.88 -17.15
C ASP A 139 -3.00 18.06 -16.12
N PHE A 140 -2.65 19.32 -15.82
CA PHE A 140 -1.70 19.64 -14.77
C PHE A 140 -2.19 19.16 -13.39
N ALA A 141 -3.47 19.36 -13.07
CA ALA A 141 -4.05 18.87 -11.82
C ALA A 141 -3.99 17.33 -11.70
N PHE A 142 -4.31 16.60 -12.77
CA PHE A 142 -4.19 15.14 -12.81
C PHE A 142 -2.75 14.69 -12.55
N ILE A 143 -1.77 15.33 -13.17
CA ILE A 143 -0.34 15.02 -12.96
C ILE A 143 0.06 15.30 -11.51
N VAL A 144 -0.28 16.48 -10.97
CA VAL A 144 0.07 16.85 -9.59
C VAL A 144 -0.53 15.87 -8.59
N ILE A 145 -1.83 15.56 -8.71
CA ILE A 145 -2.51 14.61 -7.83
C ILE A 145 -1.91 13.20 -7.99
N GLY A 146 -1.62 12.77 -9.22
CA GLY A 146 -0.98 11.48 -9.49
C GLY A 146 0.39 11.36 -8.84
N VAL A 147 1.22 12.41 -8.93
CA VAL A 147 2.53 12.47 -8.25
C VAL A 147 2.36 12.40 -6.73
N LEU A 148 1.39 13.12 -6.17
CA LEU A 148 1.11 13.07 -4.73
C LEU A 148 0.70 11.67 -4.26
N PHE A 149 -0.19 11.00 -4.99
CA PHE A 149 -0.59 9.62 -4.67
C PHE A 149 0.55 8.62 -4.83
N PHE A 150 1.37 8.76 -5.87
CA PHE A 150 2.56 7.93 -6.05
C PHE A 150 3.56 8.13 -4.90
N ALA A 151 3.92 9.38 -4.59
CA ALA A 151 4.87 9.68 -3.51
C ALA A 151 4.35 9.20 -2.14
N THR A 152 3.07 9.44 -1.84
CA THR A 152 2.47 9.07 -0.55
C THR A 152 2.29 7.56 -0.41
N SER A 153 1.94 6.86 -1.49
CA SER A 153 1.86 5.40 -1.48
C SER A 153 3.25 4.79 -1.24
N ARG A 154 4.29 5.32 -1.89
CA ARG A 154 5.67 4.89 -1.73
C ARG A 154 6.16 5.04 -0.29
N ASP A 155 5.97 6.21 0.30
CA ASP A 155 6.39 6.51 1.68
C ASP A 155 5.67 5.62 2.72
N ASN A 156 4.35 5.43 2.58
CA ASN A 156 3.57 4.56 3.45
C ASN A 156 4.01 3.09 3.35
N LEU A 157 4.30 2.60 2.14
CA LEU A 157 4.79 1.22 1.96
C LEU A 157 6.17 1.02 2.60
N GLN A 158 7.07 1.98 2.44
CA GLN A 158 8.40 1.94 3.06
C GLN A 158 8.31 1.97 4.59
N LYS A 159 7.44 2.82 5.15
CA LYS A 159 7.16 2.88 6.60
C LYS A 159 6.55 1.59 7.10
N TYR A 160 5.62 0.99 6.35
CA TYR A 160 5.05 -0.31 6.66
C TYR A 160 6.12 -1.40 6.71
N HIS A 161 6.93 -1.58 5.66
CA HIS A 161 7.98 -2.59 5.61
C HIS A 161 9.02 -2.43 6.72
N SER A 162 9.54 -1.21 6.91
CA SER A 162 10.59 -0.95 7.91
C SER A 162 10.09 -1.20 9.34
N ARG A 163 8.86 -0.83 9.66
CA ARG A 163 8.27 -1.07 10.99
C ARG A 163 7.83 -2.52 11.16
N ALA A 164 7.35 -3.19 10.11
CA ALA A 164 7.01 -4.61 10.14
C ALA A 164 8.25 -5.45 10.41
N ALA A 165 9.37 -5.14 9.75
CA ALA A 165 10.66 -5.78 9.99
C ALA A 165 11.16 -5.59 11.43
N LYS A 166 11.03 -4.37 11.98
CA LYS A 166 11.37 -4.12 13.40
C LYS A 166 10.44 -4.85 14.37
N LEU A 167 9.15 -4.96 14.02
CA LEU A 167 8.14 -5.56 14.89
C LEU A 167 8.15 -7.09 14.85
N LEU A 168 8.43 -7.73 13.73
CA LEU A 168 8.41 -9.19 13.63
C LEU A 168 9.83 -9.80 13.58
N GLY A 169 10.86 -8.97 13.39
CA GLY A 169 12.20 -9.44 13.04
C GLY A 169 12.29 -9.83 11.57
N THR A 170 13.52 -9.99 11.08
CA THR A 170 13.76 -10.57 9.76
C THR A 170 14.25 -12.01 9.90
N ARG A 171 13.86 -12.88 8.97
CA ARG A 171 14.28 -14.30 8.97
C ARG A 171 15.79 -14.47 8.78
N GLU A 172 16.48 -13.47 8.24
CA GLU A 172 17.95 -13.46 8.12
C GLU A 172 18.65 -13.27 9.48
N ASP A 173 18.09 -12.47 10.39
CA ASP A 173 18.60 -12.30 11.75
C ASP A 173 18.51 -13.59 12.58
N ILE A 174 17.62 -14.53 12.21
CA ILE A 174 17.43 -15.83 12.88
C ILE A 174 18.51 -16.83 12.45
N LYS A 175 19.01 -16.73 11.21
CA LYS A 175 20.07 -17.62 10.70
C LYS A 175 21.46 -17.28 11.23
N GLN A 176 21.65 -16.11 11.82
CA GLN A 176 22.85 -15.79 12.59
C GLN A 176 22.58 -16.04 14.08
N PRO A 177 22.76 -17.28 14.61
CA PRO A 177 22.93 -17.40 16.04
C PRO A 177 24.09 -16.48 16.41
N LYS A 178 23.91 -15.67 17.46
CA LYS A 178 24.91 -14.76 18.04
C LYS A 178 26.22 -15.49 18.37
N GLN A 179 27.01 -15.83 17.37
CA GLN A 179 28.40 -16.20 17.51
C GLN A 179 29.18 -14.89 17.67
N HIS A 180 29.99 -14.83 18.72
CA HIS A 180 30.95 -13.76 19.00
C HIS A 180 30.42 -12.48 19.68
N ARG A 181 29.82 -12.68 20.86
CA ARG A 181 30.20 -11.83 22.02
C ARG A 181 30.72 -12.64 23.20
N ARG A 182 31.44 -13.74 22.93
CA ARG A 182 32.51 -14.18 23.83
C ARG A 182 33.69 -13.24 23.58
N ARG A 183 33.68 -12.07 24.23
CA ARG A 183 34.92 -11.36 24.55
C ARG A 183 35.71 -12.33 25.43
N SER A 184 36.54 -13.12 24.77
CA SER A 184 37.65 -13.81 25.38
C SER A 184 38.40 -12.78 26.21
N ASN A 185 38.24 -12.88 27.52
CA ASN A 185 39.07 -12.27 28.54
C ASN A 185 40.51 -12.81 28.37
N ARG A 186 41.19 -12.41 27.29
CA ARG A 186 42.61 -12.66 27.10
C ARG A 186 43.31 -11.60 27.92
N SER A 187 43.64 -11.95 29.16
CA SER A 187 44.55 -11.14 29.94
C SER A 187 45.89 -11.02 29.17
N PRO A 188 46.53 -9.84 29.19
CA PRO A 188 47.79 -9.58 28.48
C PRO A 188 48.93 -10.53 28.91
N HIS A 189 48.80 -11.27 30.01
CA HIS A 189 49.79 -12.24 30.46
C HIS A 189 49.96 -13.49 29.58
N SER A 190 48.99 -13.80 28.71
CA SER A 190 49.09 -14.99 27.83
C SER A 190 49.95 -14.78 26.57
N ILE A 191 50.21 -13.53 26.19
CA ILE A 191 51.01 -13.20 25.01
C ILE A 191 52.50 -13.19 25.36
N LEU A 192 52.89 -12.71 26.55
CA LEU A 192 54.29 -12.67 26.98
C LEU A 192 54.92 -14.06 27.15
N LYS A 193 54.16 -15.05 27.66
CA LYS A 193 54.65 -16.43 27.80
C LYS A 193 54.95 -17.10 26.47
N LYS A 194 54.25 -16.74 25.39
CA LYS A 194 54.48 -17.29 24.05
C LYS A 194 55.73 -16.70 23.37
N VAL A 195 56.14 -15.49 23.72
CA VAL A 195 57.37 -14.88 23.19
C VAL A 195 58.61 -15.41 23.91
N LEU A 196 58.54 -15.56 25.24
CA LEU A 196 59.67 -16.05 26.05
C LEU A 196 60.04 -17.53 25.77
N ASN A 197 59.07 -18.38 25.39
CA ASN A 197 59.35 -19.78 25.03
C ASN A 197 59.91 -19.98 23.61
N ARG A 198 60.13 -18.92 22.82
CA ARG A 198 60.74 -18.99 21.49
C ARG A 198 62.22 -18.61 21.45
N ILE A 199 62.78 -18.18 22.59
CA ILE A 199 64.17 -17.71 22.72
C ILE A 199 65.03 -18.72 23.52
N ARG A 200 64.50 -19.91 23.81
CA ARG A 200 65.21 -21.01 24.47
C ARG A 200 65.15 -22.25 23.60
#